data_AF-A0A948WRM1-F1
#
_entry.id   AF-A0A948WRM1-F1
#
_cell.length_a   1.000
_cell.length_b   1.000
_cell.length_c   1.000
_cell.angle_alpha   90.00
_cell.angle_beta   90.00
_cell.angle_gamma   90.00
#
_symmetry.space_group_name_H-M   'P 1'
#
loop_
_entity.id
_entity.type
_entity.pdbx_description
1 polymer ?
#
loop_
_entity_poly.entity_id
_entity_poly.type
_entity_poly.pdbx_seq_one_letter_code
_entity_poly.pdbx_strand_id
1 'polypeptide(L)'
;MHVSSRVSRMKESATLAVAARAAAMKREGIDVVAFGTGEPDFDTPANIKAAAVRALEAGMTKYVPTPGTPEARAAVAAKLRAENGIDCAPEHVSITAGAKHALYLTLQCLVDPGDEVVLPTPAWVSYRPLIELAGGTCVEVPGDVERGFRITPAQLDAAIGPRTRAVILNSPSNPCGIAYPPEELRALCDVVAARPGITVISDEIYEKLVYPEVEPGLRAFSPGSMPALAGRTVTLNGMSKAFAMTGWRIGYACAPAGGGAFMREFVKLQGQMTNNIASFFMPAIVEALSPASAPQVERMREAFAARAKLVHALLSEIPRLRGVAPTGAFYAFPSVAGCRG
;
A
#
# COMPACT_ATOMS: atom_id res chain seq x y z
N MET A 1 9.96 -10.44 33.78
CA MET A 1 9.72 -9.30 32.86
C MET A 1 8.29 -9.40 32.34
N HIS A 2 7.57 -8.28 32.24
CA HIS A 2 6.17 -8.25 31.79
C HIS A 2 6.09 -7.63 30.38
N VAL A 3 5.48 -8.33 29.44
CA VAL A 3 5.19 -7.82 28.08
C VAL A 3 3.79 -7.22 28.08
N SER A 4 3.62 -6.04 27.46
CA SER A 4 2.30 -5.39 27.40
C SER A 4 1.23 -6.26 26.72
N SER A 5 -0.03 -6.12 27.15
CA SER A 5 -1.15 -6.91 26.62
C SER A 5 -1.36 -6.72 25.12
N ARG A 6 -1.17 -5.49 24.60
CA ARG A 6 -1.30 -5.17 23.17
C ARG A 6 -0.31 -5.95 22.30
N VAL A 7 0.94 -6.10 22.77
CA VAL A 7 1.99 -6.84 22.05
C VAL A 7 1.76 -8.34 22.19
N SER A 8 1.39 -8.79 23.39
CA SER A 8 1.17 -10.23 23.67
C SER A 8 0.00 -10.84 22.88
N ARG A 9 -0.98 -10.02 22.46
CA ARG A 9 -2.12 -10.47 21.64
C ARG A 9 -1.84 -10.45 20.13
N MET A 10 -0.78 -9.77 19.71
CA MET A 10 -0.47 -9.59 18.29
C MET A 10 -0.03 -10.92 17.68
N LYS A 11 -0.69 -11.33 16.60
CA LYS A 11 -0.30 -12.54 15.87
C LYS A 11 0.98 -12.30 15.08
N GLU A 12 1.84 -13.31 15.06
CA GLU A 12 3.03 -13.30 14.21
C GLU A 12 2.66 -13.32 12.72
N SER A 13 3.52 -12.72 11.90
CA SER A 13 3.31 -12.67 10.45
C SER A 13 3.60 -14.02 9.80
N ALA A 14 2.55 -14.66 9.27
CA ALA A 14 2.67 -15.89 8.50
C ALA A 14 3.62 -15.74 7.29
N THR A 15 3.64 -14.56 6.64
CA THR A 15 4.54 -14.29 5.51
C THR A 15 6.01 -14.34 5.92
N LEU A 16 6.36 -13.82 7.10
CA LEU A 16 7.72 -13.86 7.61
C LEU A 16 8.13 -15.29 7.99
N ALA A 17 7.22 -16.05 8.62
CA ALA A 17 7.48 -17.44 8.97
C ALA A 17 7.76 -18.31 7.73
N VAL A 18 6.98 -18.15 6.65
CA VAL A 18 7.20 -18.86 5.38
C VAL A 18 8.53 -18.47 4.74
N ALA A 19 8.86 -17.17 4.70
CA ALA A 19 10.13 -16.69 4.14
C ALA A 19 11.34 -17.22 4.93
N ALA A 20 11.27 -17.23 6.26
CA ALA A 20 12.32 -17.77 7.13
C ALA A 20 12.54 -19.26 6.90
N ARG A 21 11.46 -20.03 6.76
CA ARG A 21 11.53 -21.46 6.44
C ARG A 21 12.16 -21.71 5.07
N ALA A 22 11.75 -20.97 4.04
CA ALA A 22 12.33 -21.08 2.71
C ALA A 22 13.84 -20.77 2.71
N ALA A 23 14.27 -19.74 3.44
CA ALA A 23 15.69 -19.40 3.59
C ALA A 23 16.48 -20.47 4.35
N ALA A 24 15.89 -21.09 5.38
CA ALA A 24 16.51 -22.21 6.09
C ALA A 24 16.72 -23.42 5.18
N MET A 25 15.69 -23.83 4.44
CA MET A 25 15.77 -24.92 3.47
C MET A 25 16.85 -24.69 2.41
N LYS A 26 16.99 -23.45 1.90
CA LYS A 26 18.10 -23.11 0.98
C LYS A 26 19.48 -23.28 1.60
N ARG A 27 19.66 -22.91 2.88
CA ARG A 27 20.93 -23.11 3.60
C ARG A 27 21.27 -24.58 3.80
N GLU A 28 20.24 -25.43 3.87
CA GLU A 28 20.38 -26.88 3.93
C GLU A 28 20.66 -27.52 2.57
N GLY A 29 20.82 -26.72 1.51
CA GLY A 29 21.10 -27.19 0.15
C GLY A 29 19.86 -27.68 -0.61
N ILE A 30 18.65 -27.45 -0.08
CA ILE A 30 17.40 -27.78 -0.77
C ILE A 30 17.15 -26.75 -1.86
N ASP A 31 16.83 -27.21 -3.07
CA ASP A 31 16.38 -26.34 -4.16
C ASP A 31 14.96 -25.81 -3.87
N VAL A 32 14.86 -24.52 -3.58
CA VAL A 32 13.60 -23.86 -3.18
C VAL A 32 13.29 -22.71 -4.13
N VAL A 33 12.19 -22.88 -4.86
CA VAL A 33 11.57 -21.79 -5.63
C VAL A 33 10.62 -21.01 -4.72
N ALA A 34 10.98 -19.76 -4.42
CA ALA A 34 10.26 -18.93 -3.45
C ALA A 34 9.35 -17.91 -4.16
N PHE A 35 8.04 -18.16 -4.16
CA PHE A 35 7.01 -17.23 -4.66
C PHE A 35 6.36 -16.38 -3.55
N GLY A 36 6.91 -16.40 -2.33
CA GLY A 36 6.32 -15.75 -1.15
C GLY A 36 6.81 -14.33 -0.87
N THR A 37 7.82 -13.83 -1.59
CA THR A 37 8.42 -12.51 -1.32
C THR A 37 7.67 -11.40 -2.04
N GLY A 38 7.26 -10.38 -1.28
CA GLY A 38 6.59 -9.20 -1.83
C GLY A 38 7.53 -8.16 -2.42
N GLU A 39 8.58 -8.58 -3.14
CA GLU A 39 9.66 -7.72 -3.63
C GLU A 39 9.87 -7.92 -5.14
N PRO A 40 9.97 -6.85 -5.94
CA PRO A 40 10.38 -6.96 -7.33
C PRO A 40 11.77 -7.57 -7.46
N ASP A 41 11.97 -8.42 -8.46
CA ASP A 41 13.28 -9.00 -8.83
C ASP A 41 14.19 -8.02 -9.58
N PHE A 42 13.64 -6.89 -10.03
CA PHE A 42 14.39 -5.80 -10.63
C PHE A 42 15.25 -5.07 -9.59
N ASP A 43 16.35 -4.49 -10.05
CA ASP A 43 17.17 -3.59 -9.25
C ASP A 43 16.61 -2.15 -9.28
N THR A 44 16.93 -1.34 -8.27
CA THR A 44 16.55 0.07 -8.24
C THR A 44 17.16 0.81 -9.46
N PRO A 45 16.39 1.64 -10.20
CA PRO A 45 16.90 2.42 -11.33
C PRO A 45 18.20 3.20 -11.01
N ALA A 46 19.16 3.16 -11.94
CA ALA A 46 20.50 3.69 -11.73
C ALA A 46 20.53 5.21 -11.43
N ASN A 47 19.62 5.98 -12.04
CA ASN A 47 19.48 7.42 -11.79
C ASN A 47 19.10 7.71 -10.34
N ILE A 48 18.18 6.92 -9.77
CA ILE A 48 17.75 7.02 -8.38
C ILE A 48 18.92 6.69 -7.43
N LYS A 49 19.67 5.61 -7.72
CA LYS A 49 20.88 5.27 -6.96
C LYS A 49 21.89 6.40 -6.98
N ALA A 50 22.17 6.95 -8.15
CA ALA A 50 23.11 8.04 -8.33
C ALA A 50 22.69 9.31 -7.57
N ALA A 51 21.39 9.61 -7.51
CA ALA A 51 20.89 10.74 -6.71
C ALA A 51 21.19 10.58 -5.21
N ALA A 52 21.02 9.37 -4.66
CA ALA A 52 21.36 9.08 -3.27
C ALA A 52 22.88 9.12 -3.01
N VAL A 53 23.69 8.57 -3.92
CA VAL A 53 25.15 8.59 -3.82
C VAL A 53 25.66 10.04 -3.81
N ARG A 54 25.20 10.89 -4.74
CA ARG A 54 25.56 12.31 -4.76
C ARG A 54 25.17 13.03 -3.47
N ALA A 55 23.98 12.73 -2.92
CA ALA A 55 23.54 13.31 -1.66
C ALA A 55 24.45 12.91 -0.49
N LEU A 56 24.87 11.64 -0.47
CA LEU A 56 25.79 11.11 0.53
C LEU A 56 27.18 11.76 0.42
N GLU A 57 27.73 11.85 -0.80
CA GLU A 57 29.01 12.51 -1.09
C GLU A 57 28.99 14.00 -0.74
N ALA A 58 27.85 14.67 -0.94
CA ALA A 58 27.63 16.06 -0.54
C ALA A 58 27.40 16.25 0.98
N GLY A 59 27.50 15.19 1.77
CA GLY A 59 27.40 15.26 3.24
C GLY A 59 25.97 15.34 3.78
N MET A 60 24.94 15.01 2.99
CA MET A 60 23.53 14.99 3.42
C MET A 60 23.25 13.82 4.38
N THR A 61 23.78 13.96 5.61
CA THR A 61 23.83 12.91 6.64
C THR A 61 23.23 13.36 7.97
N LYS A 62 22.69 14.59 8.03
CA LYS A 62 22.12 15.21 9.23
C LYS A 62 20.60 15.15 9.20
N TYR A 63 19.99 15.55 10.31
CA TYR A 63 18.54 15.71 10.38
C TYR A 63 18.03 16.71 9.33
N VAL A 64 16.86 16.40 8.80
CA VAL A 64 16.05 17.29 7.96
C VAL A 64 14.67 17.40 8.62
N PRO A 65 13.75 18.26 8.13
CA PRO A 65 12.42 18.32 8.73
C PRO A 65 11.77 16.93 8.80
N THR A 66 11.09 16.62 9.91
CA THR A 66 10.40 15.34 10.13
C THR A 66 9.58 14.86 8.93
N PRO A 67 8.72 15.69 8.28
CA PRO A 67 7.94 15.24 7.12
C PRO A 67 8.76 15.09 5.82
N GLY A 68 10.06 15.35 5.86
CA GLY A 68 10.97 15.39 4.71
C GLY A 68 11.28 16.81 4.24
N THR A 69 12.22 16.94 3.30
CA THR A 69 12.63 18.26 2.77
C THR A 69 11.52 18.87 1.92
N PRO A 70 11.50 20.22 1.78
CA PRO A 70 10.53 20.89 0.92
C PRO A 70 10.46 20.34 -0.50
N GLU A 71 11.60 20.01 -1.10
CA GLU A 71 11.72 19.51 -2.48
C GLU A 71 11.11 18.12 -2.62
N ALA A 72 11.39 17.22 -1.67
CA ALA A 72 10.86 15.87 -1.69
C ALA A 72 9.33 15.86 -1.49
N ARG A 73 8.82 16.70 -0.58
CA ARG A 73 7.38 16.87 -0.35
C ARG A 73 6.68 17.50 -1.57
N ALA A 74 7.33 18.49 -2.20
CA ALA A 74 6.83 19.11 -3.41
C ALA A 74 6.77 18.13 -4.60
N ALA A 75 7.77 17.26 -4.75
CA ALA A 75 7.77 16.21 -5.78
C ALA A 75 6.60 15.23 -5.58
N VAL A 76 6.36 14.78 -4.35
CA VAL A 76 5.20 13.92 -4.03
C VAL A 76 3.88 14.64 -4.30
N ALA A 77 3.72 15.89 -3.85
CA ALA A 77 2.53 16.68 -4.08
C ALA A 77 2.28 16.93 -5.59
N ALA A 78 3.32 17.20 -6.36
CA ALA A 78 3.23 17.35 -7.82
C ALA A 78 2.79 16.05 -8.49
N LYS A 79 3.36 14.90 -8.10
CA LYS A 79 2.93 13.59 -8.58
C LYS A 79 1.46 13.34 -8.26
N LEU A 80 1.02 13.59 -7.03
CA LEU A 80 -0.37 13.37 -6.61
C LEU A 80 -1.36 14.23 -7.41
N ARG A 81 -1.00 15.47 -7.74
CA ARG A 81 -1.81 16.32 -8.61
C ARG A 81 -1.84 15.80 -10.05
N ALA A 82 -0.67 15.49 -10.62
CA ALA A 82 -0.53 15.13 -12.02
C ALA A 82 -1.11 13.74 -12.36
N GLU A 83 -0.94 12.77 -11.47
CA GLU A 83 -1.25 11.37 -11.76
C GLU A 83 -2.54 10.88 -11.09
N ASN A 84 -2.87 11.42 -9.91
CA ASN A 84 -4.00 10.95 -9.12
C ASN A 84 -5.17 11.94 -9.09
N GLY A 85 -4.98 13.16 -9.60
CA GLY A 85 -5.99 14.22 -9.53
C GLY A 85 -6.27 14.67 -8.08
N ILE A 86 -5.32 14.48 -7.17
CA ILE A 86 -5.44 14.90 -5.77
C ILE A 86 -4.84 16.30 -5.63
N ASP A 87 -5.65 17.28 -5.25
CA ASP A 87 -5.19 18.64 -4.95
C ASP A 87 -4.42 18.70 -3.62
N CYS A 88 -3.19 18.17 -3.64
CA CYS A 88 -2.30 18.06 -2.48
C CYS A 88 -1.26 19.20 -2.53
N ALA A 89 -1.22 20.01 -1.48
CA ALA A 89 -0.12 20.93 -1.21
C ALA A 89 1.04 20.19 -0.51
N PRO A 90 2.30 20.62 -0.67
CA PRO A 90 3.44 19.98 0.00
C PRO A 90 3.26 19.85 1.53
N GLU A 91 2.57 20.79 2.16
CA GLU A 91 2.26 20.84 3.59
C GLU A 91 1.42 19.65 4.04
N HIS A 92 0.63 19.07 3.14
CA HIS A 92 -0.24 17.92 3.38
C HIS A 92 0.48 16.58 3.21
N VAL A 93 1.77 16.59 2.87
CA VAL A 93 2.59 15.37 2.67
C VAL A 93 3.53 15.16 3.86
N SER A 94 3.63 13.92 4.32
CA SER A 94 4.73 13.45 5.18
C SER A 94 5.42 12.22 4.59
N ILE A 95 6.75 12.26 4.47
CA ILE A 95 7.59 11.14 4.06
C ILE A 95 7.90 10.27 5.29
N THR A 96 7.77 8.95 5.12
CA THR A 96 7.81 7.96 6.21
C THR A 96 8.75 6.80 5.89
N ALA A 97 9.06 6.00 6.91
CA ALA A 97 9.91 4.79 6.83
C ALA A 97 9.20 3.61 6.12
N GLY A 98 8.82 3.84 4.87
CA GLY A 98 7.97 2.96 4.06
C GLY A 98 6.49 3.12 4.37
N ALA A 99 5.64 2.69 3.43
CA ALA A 99 4.18 2.81 3.55
C ALA A 99 3.58 2.09 4.77
N LYS A 100 4.25 1.06 5.31
CA LYS A 100 3.86 0.42 6.59
C LYS A 100 3.90 1.41 7.76
N HIS A 101 4.93 2.26 7.82
CA HIS A 101 5.03 3.28 8.85
C HIS A 101 3.95 4.35 8.65
N ALA A 102 3.67 4.73 7.39
CA ALA A 102 2.56 5.62 7.08
C ALA A 102 1.22 5.08 7.58
N LEU A 103 0.89 3.83 7.25
CA LEU A 103 -0.31 3.15 7.73
C LEU A 103 -0.38 3.11 9.26
N TYR A 104 0.72 2.74 9.92
CA TYR A 104 0.77 2.68 11.37
C TYR A 104 0.45 4.04 12.00
N LEU A 105 1.11 5.11 11.54
CA LEU A 105 0.87 6.48 12.02
C LEU A 105 -0.58 6.90 11.75
N THR A 106 -1.12 6.58 10.57
CA THR A 106 -2.52 6.87 10.22
C THR A 106 -3.49 6.21 11.19
N LEU A 107 -3.31 4.92 11.48
CA LEU A 107 -4.17 4.20 12.42
C LEU A 107 -4.05 4.77 13.84
N GLN A 108 -2.84 5.05 14.31
CA GLN A 108 -2.63 5.64 15.64
C GLN A 108 -3.19 7.07 15.79
N CYS A 109 -3.34 7.81 14.69
CA CYS A 109 -3.98 9.13 14.72
C CYS A 109 -5.50 9.07 14.55
N LEU A 110 -6.06 7.99 14.01
CA LEU A 110 -7.49 7.89 13.68
C LEU A 110 -8.32 7.10 14.69
N VAL A 111 -7.73 6.05 15.27
CA VAL A 111 -8.43 4.96 15.95
C VAL A 111 -8.24 5.07 17.46
N ASP A 112 -9.35 5.13 18.19
CA ASP A 112 -9.41 5.00 19.64
C ASP A 112 -9.89 3.59 20.06
N PRO A 113 -9.66 3.17 21.32
CA PRO A 113 -10.23 1.93 21.84
C PRO A 113 -11.75 1.86 21.69
N GLY A 114 -12.22 0.82 21.01
CA GLY A 114 -13.65 0.61 20.73
C GLY A 114 -14.08 1.04 19.32
N ASP A 115 -13.23 1.76 18.59
CA ASP A 115 -13.48 2.06 17.18
C ASP A 115 -13.37 0.80 16.31
N GLU A 116 -14.11 0.79 15.22
CA GLU A 116 -14.08 -0.26 14.19
C GLU A 116 -13.42 0.25 12.92
N VAL A 117 -12.57 -0.59 12.32
CA VAL A 117 -11.99 -0.36 11.00
C VAL A 117 -12.44 -1.46 10.06
N VAL A 118 -13.15 -1.08 9.00
CA VAL A 118 -13.65 -2.01 7.99
C VAL A 118 -12.53 -2.36 7.00
N LEU A 119 -12.34 -3.65 6.75
CA LEU A 119 -11.25 -4.19 5.95
C LEU A 119 -11.79 -5.24 4.96
N PRO A 120 -11.81 -4.96 3.64
CA PRO A 120 -12.05 -5.97 2.62
C PRO A 120 -10.99 -7.09 2.70
N THR A 121 -11.39 -8.35 2.62
CA THR A 121 -10.50 -9.51 2.69
C THR A 121 -10.65 -10.43 1.48
N PRO A 122 -9.59 -11.16 1.06
CA PRO A 122 -8.25 -11.27 1.62
C PRO A 122 -7.46 -9.97 1.57
N ALA A 123 -6.66 -9.71 2.61
CA ALA A 123 -5.97 -8.44 2.79
C ALA A 123 -4.51 -8.65 3.20
N TRP A 124 -3.69 -7.63 3.01
CA TRP A 124 -2.30 -7.67 3.44
C TRP A 124 -2.20 -7.93 4.95
N VAL A 125 -1.34 -8.88 5.30
CA VAL A 125 -1.24 -9.48 6.65
C VAL A 125 -1.06 -8.48 7.79
N SER A 126 -0.57 -7.26 7.51
CA SER A 126 -0.32 -6.26 8.54
C SER A 126 -1.52 -5.36 8.86
N TYR A 127 -2.59 -5.31 8.05
CA TYR A 127 -3.73 -4.41 8.34
C TYR A 127 -4.39 -4.75 9.69
N ARG A 128 -4.90 -5.98 9.87
CA ARG A 128 -5.56 -6.39 11.13
C ARG A 128 -4.66 -6.18 12.37
N PRO A 129 -3.41 -6.69 12.42
CA PRO A 129 -2.56 -6.48 13.58
C PRO A 129 -2.31 -5.00 13.90
N LEU A 130 -2.20 -4.13 12.91
CA LEU A 130 -1.98 -2.70 13.14
C LEU A 130 -3.26 -1.98 13.59
N ILE A 131 -4.44 -2.41 13.12
CA ILE A 131 -5.73 -1.94 13.65
C ILE A 131 -5.85 -2.30 15.13
N GLU A 132 -5.60 -3.57 15.47
CA GLU A 132 -5.67 -4.07 16.85
C GLU A 132 -4.63 -3.40 17.76
N LEU A 133 -3.43 -3.11 17.23
CA LEU A 133 -2.37 -2.42 17.97
C LEU A 133 -2.73 -0.96 18.30
N ALA A 134 -3.55 -0.31 17.47
CA ALA A 134 -4.13 1.00 17.75
C ALA A 134 -5.32 0.93 18.75
N GLY A 135 -5.77 -0.28 19.13
CA GLY A 135 -6.90 -0.50 20.02
C GLY A 135 -8.25 -0.67 19.31
N GLY A 136 -8.26 -0.64 17.97
CA GLY A 136 -9.46 -0.81 17.17
C GLY A 136 -9.86 -2.28 16.95
N THR A 137 -11.09 -2.47 16.49
CA THR A 137 -11.64 -3.76 16.06
C THR A 137 -11.63 -3.85 14.53
N CYS A 138 -11.02 -4.90 13.99
CA CYS A 138 -11.01 -5.15 12.55
C CYS A 138 -12.30 -5.84 12.11
N VAL A 139 -13.15 -5.14 11.35
CA VAL A 139 -14.39 -5.67 10.76
C VAL A 139 -14.09 -6.14 9.33
N GLU A 140 -13.96 -7.45 9.14
CA GLU A 140 -13.59 -8.04 7.85
C GLU A 140 -14.80 -8.17 6.91
N VAL A 141 -14.61 -7.83 5.64
CA VAL A 141 -15.62 -8.00 4.58
C VAL A 141 -15.05 -8.93 3.51
N PRO A 142 -15.43 -10.23 3.51
CA PRO A 142 -14.89 -11.18 2.55
C PRO A 142 -15.40 -10.89 1.14
N GLY A 143 -14.49 -10.82 0.18
CA GLY A 143 -14.80 -10.76 -1.25
C GLY A 143 -14.91 -12.15 -1.88
N ASP A 144 -15.57 -12.21 -3.04
CA ASP A 144 -15.84 -13.46 -3.76
C ASP A 144 -14.72 -13.78 -4.75
N VAL A 145 -14.28 -15.04 -4.81
CA VAL A 145 -13.16 -15.47 -5.67
C VAL A 145 -13.45 -15.21 -7.15
N GLU A 146 -14.71 -15.34 -7.56
CA GLU A 146 -15.21 -15.11 -8.92
C GLU A 146 -15.03 -13.65 -9.35
N ARG A 147 -14.96 -12.72 -8.40
CA ARG A 147 -14.71 -11.29 -8.62
C ARG A 147 -13.27 -10.90 -8.30
N GLY A 148 -12.35 -11.87 -8.16
CA GLY A 148 -10.99 -11.61 -7.72
C GLY A 148 -10.91 -11.08 -6.28
N PHE A 149 -11.86 -11.49 -5.45
CA PHE A 149 -12.05 -11.02 -4.07
C PHE A 149 -12.35 -9.52 -3.94
N ARG A 150 -12.82 -8.88 -5.01
CA ARG A 150 -13.39 -7.53 -4.91
C ARG A 150 -14.74 -7.59 -4.19
N ILE A 151 -14.95 -6.68 -3.24
CA ILE A 151 -16.24 -6.54 -2.54
C ILE A 151 -17.21 -5.68 -3.34
N THR A 152 -18.48 -5.68 -2.94
CA THR A 152 -19.54 -4.84 -3.51
C THR A 152 -19.86 -3.65 -2.60
N PRO A 153 -20.49 -2.58 -3.14
CA PRO A 153 -21.03 -1.49 -2.34
C PRO A 153 -21.98 -1.98 -1.23
N ALA A 154 -22.86 -2.94 -1.52
CA ALA A 154 -23.80 -3.49 -0.55
C ALA A 154 -23.10 -4.24 0.60
N GLN A 155 -22.05 -5.02 0.29
CA GLN A 155 -21.23 -5.68 1.32
C GLN A 155 -20.52 -4.66 2.21
N LEU A 156 -19.97 -3.59 1.63
CA LEU A 156 -19.35 -2.50 2.39
C LEU A 156 -20.37 -1.79 3.28
N ASP A 157 -21.53 -1.46 2.72
CA ASP A 157 -22.62 -0.76 3.41
C ASP A 157 -23.08 -1.51 4.67
N ALA A 158 -23.29 -2.82 4.54
CA ALA A 158 -23.70 -3.69 5.63
C ALA A 158 -22.65 -3.86 6.74
N ALA A 159 -21.36 -3.66 6.43
CA ALA A 159 -20.26 -3.77 7.38
C ALA A 159 -20.03 -2.49 8.17
N ILE A 160 -20.56 -1.35 7.70
CA ILE A 160 -20.38 -0.07 8.37
C ILE A 160 -21.44 0.11 9.47
N GLY A 161 -20.97 0.30 10.70
CA GLY A 161 -21.79 0.53 11.89
C GLY A 161 -21.48 1.86 12.60
N PRO A 162 -22.17 2.14 13.73
CA PRO A 162 -21.99 3.38 14.49
C PRO A 162 -20.60 3.61 15.06
N ARG A 163 -19.79 2.56 15.20
CA ARG A 163 -18.40 2.63 15.68
C ARG A 163 -17.37 2.64 14.56
N THR A 164 -17.80 2.55 13.31
CA THR A 164 -16.86 2.55 12.18
C THR A 164 -16.18 3.91 12.07
N ARG A 165 -14.86 3.88 12.21
CA ARG A 165 -14.01 5.07 12.15
C ARG A 165 -13.29 5.21 10.82
N ALA A 166 -12.91 4.09 10.21
CA ALA A 166 -12.22 4.08 8.94
C ALA A 166 -12.56 2.85 8.08
N VAL A 167 -12.36 2.99 6.77
CA VAL A 167 -12.35 1.90 5.80
C VAL A 167 -10.98 1.86 5.14
N ILE A 168 -10.33 0.70 5.12
CA ILE A 168 -9.09 0.50 4.37
C ILE A 168 -9.43 -0.01 2.97
N LEU A 169 -8.97 0.67 1.93
CA LEU A 169 -9.07 0.22 0.54
C LEU A 169 -7.66 0.07 -0.02
N ASN A 170 -7.33 -1.13 -0.52
CA ASN A 170 -6.04 -1.42 -1.14
C ASN A 170 -6.26 -1.86 -2.60
N SER A 171 -5.92 -0.97 -3.53
CA SER A 171 -6.09 -1.20 -4.97
C SER A 171 -4.92 -0.58 -5.74
N PRO A 172 -4.15 -1.38 -6.51
CA PRO A 172 -4.21 -2.85 -6.61
C PRO A 172 -3.93 -3.59 -5.29
N SER A 173 -4.57 -4.74 -5.12
CA SER A 173 -4.57 -5.50 -3.87
C SER A 173 -3.35 -6.41 -3.68
N ASN A 174 -2.81 -6.40 -2.47
CA ASN A 174 -2.05 -7.49 -1.87
C ASN A 174 -2.97 -8.21 -0.85
N PRO A 175 -3.24 -9.52 -0.98
CA PRO A 175 -2.52 -10.50 -1.80
C PRO A 175 -3.16 -10.84 -3.15
N CYS A 176 -4.32 -10.25 -3.48
CA CYS A 176 -5.13 -10.76 -4.59
C CYS A 176 -4.53 -10.52 -5.97
N GLY A 177 -3.70 -9.48 -6.13
CA GLY A 177 -3.17 -9.09 -7.44
C GLY A 177 -4.23 -8.43 -8.33
N ILE A 178 -5.27 -7.85 -7.71
CA ILE A 178 -6.45 -7.33 -8.40
C ILE A 178 -6.55 -5.83 -8.17
N ALA A 179 -6.64 -5.08 -9.27
CA ALA A 179 -7.08 -3.69 -9.21
C ALA A 179 -8.61 -3.62 -9.33
N TYR A 180 -9.21 -2.69 -8.59
CA TYR A 180 -10.60 -2.32 -8.82
C TYR A 180 -10.69 -1.43 -10.07
N PRO A 181 -11.63 -1.70 -10.98
CA PRO A 181 -12.02 -0.74 -12.00
C PRO A 181 -12.45 0.60 -11.35
N PRO A 182 -12.17 1.75 -11.97
CA PRO A 182 -12.49 3.06 -11.39
C PRO A 182 -13.94 3.23 -10.96
N GLU A 183 -14.88 2.69 -11.72
CA GLU A 183 -16.31 2.72 -11.45
C GLU A 183 -16.70 1.88 -10.24
N GLU A 184 -16.11 0.69 -10.06
CA GLU A 184 -16.34 -0.15 -8.89
C GLU A 184 -15.76 0.50 -7.63
N LEU A 185 -14.53 1.03 -7.72
CA LEU A 185 -13.89 1.68 -6.57
C LEU A 185 -14.62 2.98 -6.19
N ARG A 186 -15.10 3.74 -7.17
CA ARG A 186 -15.95 4.92 -6.94
C ARG A 186 -17.25 4.53 -6.23
N ALA A 187 -17.90 3.44 -6.65
CA ALA A 187 -19.13 3.00 -6.00
C ALA A 187 -18.90 2.61 -4.52
N LEU A 188 -17.75 2.01 -4.17
CA LEU A 188 -17.36 1.81 -2.77
C LEU A 188 -17.14 3.12 -2.03
N CYS A 189 -16.47 4.08 -2.68
CA CYS A 189 -16.26 5.40 -2.12
C CYS A 189 -17.56 6.17 -1.87
N ASP A 190 -18.56 6.05 -2.75
CA ASP A 190 -19.87 6.70 -2.59
C ASP A 190 -20.60 6.22 -1.33
N VAL A 191 -20.47 4.93 -0.98
CA VAL A 191 -20.99 4.33 0.27
C VAL A 191 -20.38 5.00 1.51
N VAL A 192 -19.08 5.31 1.47
CA VAL A 192 -18.37 6.01 2.56
C VAL A 192 -18.68 7.50 2.56
N ALA A 193 -18.80 8.11 1.38
CA ALA A 193 -19.11 9.53 1.22
C ALA A 193 -20.45 9.87 1.89
N ALA A 194 -21.45 9.00 1.77
CA ALA A 194 -22.77 9.12 2.39
C ALA A 194 -22.77 9.06 3.94
N ARG A 195 -21.64 8.71 4.57
CA ARG A 195 -21.51 8.56 6.03
C ARG A 195 -20.47 9.54 6.58
N PRO A 196 -20.90 10.69 7.11
CA PRO A 196 -19.99 11.66 7.71
C PRO A 196 -19.18 11.03 8.86
N GLY A 197 -17.92 11.45 9.01
CA GLY A 197 -17.07 11.01 10.13
C GLY A 197 -16.25 9.74 9.90
N ILE A 198 -16.48 9.02 8.79
CA ILE A 198 -15.66 7.88 8.37
C ILE A 198 -14.56 8.35 7.43
N THR A 199 -13.33 7.88 7.69
CA THR A 199 -12.14 8.16 6.88
C THR A 199 -11.84 6.99 5.93
N VAL A 200 -11.45 7.29 4.70
CA VAL A 200 -10.86 6.29 3.78
C VAL A 200 -9.35 6.27 3.97
N ILE A 201 -8.79 5.11 4.29
CA ILE A 201 -7.35 4.86 4.24
C ILE A 201 -7.09 4.16 2.90
N SER A 202 -6.56 4.91 1.93
CA SER A 202 -6.29 4.41 0.57
C SER A 202 -4.85 3.97 0.46
N ASP A 203 -4.59 2.66 0.43
CA ASP A 203 -3.26 2.11 0.18
C ASP A 203 -3.06 1.87 -1.32
N GLU A 204 -2.34 2.79 -1.95
CA GLU A 204 -2.14 2.88 -3.39
C GLU A 204 -0.71 2.49 -3.81
N ILE A 205 0.00 1.74 -2.96
CA ILE A 205 1.42 1.38 -3.15
C ILE A 205 1.71 0.63 -4.47
N TYR A 206 0.69 0.05 -5.10
CA TYR A 206 0.77 -0.68 -6.37
C TYR A 206 0.18 0.09 -7.56
N GLU A 207 -0.17 1.37 -7.45
CA GLU A 207 -0.91 2.12 -8.50
C GLU A 207 -0.25 2.07 -9.89
N LYS A 208 1.08 1.96 -9.95
CA LYS A 208 1.87 1.90 -11.20
C LYS A 208 1.90 0.51 -11.82
N LEU A 209 1.50 -0.50 -11.06
CA LEU A 209 1.48 -1.90 -11.47
C LEU A 209 0.02 -2.30 -11.73
N VAL A 210 -0.56 -1.71 -12.77
CA VAL A 210 -1.89 -2.05 -13.31
C VAL A 210 -1.68 -2.58 -14.74
N TYR A 211 -2.47 -3.58 -15.14
CA TYR A 211 -2.25 -4.30 -16.42
C TYR A 211 -3.44 -4.15 -17.37
N PRO A 212 -3.50 -3.06 -18.16
CA PRO A 212 -4.45 -2.92 -19.26
C PRO A 212 -4.35 -4.04 -20.31
N GLU A 213 -3.22 -4.74 -20.37
CA GLU A 213 -3.03 -5.90 -21.25
C GLU A 213 -3.83 -7.12 -20.82
N VAL A 214 -4.23 -7.20 -19.54
CA VAL A 214 -5.08 -8.25 -18.99
C VAL A 214 -6.55 -7.81 -19.00
N GLU A 215 -6.82 -6.58 -18.59
CA GLU A 215 -8.17 -6.00 -18.58
C GLU A 215 -8.16 -4.63 -19.29
N PRO A 216 -8.55 -4.57 -20.58
CA PRO A 216 -8.50 -3.33 -21.37
C PRO A 216 -9.30 -2.19 -20.73
N GLY A 217 -8.69 -1.00 -20.65
CA GLY A 217 -9.30 0.20 -20.06
C GLY A 217 -9.13 0.32 -18.54
N LEU A 218 -8.61 -0.70 -17.87
CA LEU A 218 -8.30 -0.66 -16.45
C LEU A 218 -7.20 0.37 -16.15
N ARG A 219 -7.41 1.15 -15.09
CA ARG A 219 -6.47 2.15 -14.59
C ARG A 219 -6.61 2.32 -13.09
N ALA A 220 -5.56 2.83 -12.45
CA ALA A 220 -5.65 3.22 -11.05
C ALA A 220 -6.66 4.37 -10.85
N PHE A 221 -7.35 4.35 -9.72
CA PHE A 221 -8.25 5.40 -9.27
C PHE A 221 -7.99 5.70 -7.80
N SER A 222 -7.80 6.97 -7.47
CA SER A 222 -7.49 7.39 -6.12
C SER A 222 -8.74 7.95 -5.44
N PRO A 223 -9.25 7.33 -4.36
CA PRO A 223 -10.35 7.86 -3.55
C PRO A 223 -10.17 9.32 -3.12
N GLY A 224 -8.91 9.73 -2.86
CA GLY A 224 -8.59 11.10 -2.46
C GLY A 224 -8.86 12.16 -3.53
N SER A 225 -9.07 11.75 -4.79
CA SER A 225 -9.45 12.64 -5.89
C SER A 225 -10.92 13.02 -5.89
N MET A 226 -11.76 12.32 -5.12
CA MET A 226 -13.20 12.59 -5.05
C MET A 226 -13.46 13.80 -4.14
N PRO A 227 -14.13 14.86 -4.63
CA PRO A 227 -14.42 16.03 -3.81
C PRO A 227 -15.14 15.72 -2.49
N ALA A 228 -16.07 14.76 -2.49
CA ALA A 228 -16.83 14.33 -1.31
C ALA A 228 -15.99 13.61 -0.23
N LEU A 229 -14.78 13.14 -0.60
CA LEU A 229 -13.87 12.40 0.28
C LEU A 229 -12.48 13.05 0.42
N ALA A 230 -12.18 14.11 -0.33
CA ALA A 230 -10.85 14.73 -0.33
C ALA A 230 -10.38 15.11 1.08
N GLY A 231 -11.26 15.69 1.91
CA GLY A 231 -10.97 16.04 3.30
C GLY A 231 -11.04 14.87 4.30
N ARG A 232 -11.36 13.65 3.85
CA ARG A 232 -11.54 12.44 4.67
C ARG A 232 -10.83 11.23 4.09
N THR A 233 -9.81 11.45 3.26
CA THR A 233 -8.99 10.37 2.71
C THR A 233 -7.54 10.57 3.12
N VAL A 234 -6.93 9.54 3.67
CA VAL A 234 -5.49 9.46 3.85
C VAL A 234 -4.94 8.53 2.77
N THR A 235 -4.23 9.11 1.81
CA THR A 235 -3.59 8.38 0.70
C THR A 235 -2.20 7.92 1.13
N LEU A 236 -1.97 6.63 1.13
CA LEU A 236 -0.71 5.98 1.48
C LEU A 236 -0.07 5.39 0.23
N ASN A 237 1.20 5.68 0.01
CA ASN A 237 1.94 5.15 -1.14
C ASN A 237 3.46 5.25 -0.84
N GLY A 238 4.32 4.97 -1.82
CA GLY A 238 5.77 4.93 -1.62
C GLY A 238 6.53 4.40 -2.82
N MET A 239 7.83 4.16 -2.62
CA MET A 239 8.73 3.86 -3.74
C MET A 239 9.08 2.38 -3.83
N SER A 240 8.63 1.58 -2.85
CA SER A 240 9.07 0.19 -2.71
C SER A 240 8.73 -0.70 -3.91
N LYS A 241 7.62 -0.45 -4.60
CA LYS A 241 7.07 -1.39 -5.60
C LYS A 241 7.29 -0.90 -7.02
N ALA A 242 6.88 0.33 -7.30
CA ALA A 242 7.04 0.94 -8.62
C ALA A 242 8.52 1.16 -9.02
N PHE A 243 9.44 1.32 -8.06
CA PHE A 243 10.84 1.66 -8.32
C PHE A 243 11.84 0.62 -7.81
N ALA A 244 11.36 -0.56 -7.40
CA ALA A 244 12.19 -1.60 -6.78
C ALA A 244 13.03 -1.08 -5.59
N MET A 245 12.43 -0.26 -4.72
CA MET A 245 13.09 0.36 -3.56
C MET A 245 12.62 -0.20 -2.22
N THR A 246 12.41 -1.52 -2.11
CA THR A 246 11.89 -2.17 -0.88
C THR A 246 12.79 -1.92 0.32
N GLY A 247 14.11 -2.12 0.16
CA GLY A 247 15.13 -1.94 1.20
C GLY A 247 15.41 -0.49 1.59
N TRP A 248 15.01 0.48 0.77
CA TRP A 248 15.22 1.91 1.03
C TRP A 248 14.27 2.47 2.09
N ARG A 249 13.17 1.77 2.35
CA ARG A 249 12.17 2.15 3.36
C ARG A 249 11.61 3.56 3.14
N ILE A 250 11.16 3.85 1.92
CA ILE A 250 10.56 5.14 1.58
C ILE A 250 9.07 4.97 1.27
N GLY A 251 8.25 5.68 2.03
CA GLY A 251 6.81 5.82 1.81
C GLY A 251 6.35 7.23 2.11
N TYR A 252 5.06 7.50 1.91
CA TYR A 252 4.45 8.78 2.25
C TYR A 252 2.96 8.63 2.56
N ALA A 253 2.45 9.61 3.31
CA ALA A 253 1.02 9.85 3.47
C ALA A 253 0.69 11.26 2.95
N CYS A 254 -0.44 11.41 2.26
CA CYS A 254 -1.08 12.71 2.01
C CYS A 254 -2.54 12.68 2.49
N ALA A 255 -2.95 13.71 3.22
CA ALA A 255 -4.36 13.99 3.51
C ALA A 255 -4.65 15.46 3.15
N PRO A 256 -5.19 15.73 1.95
CA PRO A 256 -5.38 17.08 1.44
C PRO A 256 -6.57 17.80 2.08
N ALA A 257 -6.81 19.05 1.64
CA ALA A 257 -7.92 19.90 2.10
C ALA A 257 -7.99 20.01 3.65
N GLY A 258 -9.16 19.78 4.25
CA GLY A 258 -9.38 19.80 5.71
C GLY A 258 -8.50 18.82 6.51
N GLY A 259 -7.76 17.92 5.85
CA GLY A 259 -6.79 17.00 6.43
C GLY A 259 -5.52 17.65 6.98
N GLY A 260 -5.28 18.95 6.74
CA GLY A 260 -4.09 19.64 7.25
C GLY A 260 -3.94 19.58 8.79
N ALA A 261 -5.04 19.63 9.54
CA ALA A 261 -5.00 19.46 11.00
C ALA A 261 -4.57 18.04 11.40
N PHE A 262 -5.10 17.03 10.72
CA PHE A 262 -4.70 15.64 10.89
C PHE A 262 -3.22 15.43 10.57
N MET A 263 -2.72 16.01 9.47
CA MET A 263 -1.30 15.88 9.09
C MET A 263 -0.35 16.53 10.09
N ARG A 264 -0.74 17.59 10.80
CA ARG A 264 0.08 18.15 11.89
C ARG A 264 0.24 17.15 13.05
N GLU A 265 -0.84 16.48 13.43
CA GLU A 265 -0.83 15.46 14.48
C GLU A 265 -0.06 14.20 14.03
N PHE A 266 -0.22 13.80 12.76
CA PHE A 266 0.56 12.74 12.14
C PHE A 266 2.07 13.02 12.20
N VAL A 267 2.50 14.23 11.82
CA VAL A 267 3.91 14.65 11.85
C VAL A 267 4.43 14.75 13.30
N LYS A 268 3.59 15.21 14.24
CA LYS A 268 3.92 15.23 15.67
C LYS A 268 4.20 13.82 16.20
N LEU A 269 3.34 12.85 15.88
CA LEU A 269 3.55 11.44 16.25
C LEU A 269 4.81 10.86 15.59
N GLN A 270 5.00 11.11 14.29
CA GLN A 270 6.21 10.68 13.58
C GLN A 270 7.49 11.22 14.24
N GLY A 271 7.47 12.46 14.71
CA GLY A 271 8.58 13.09 15.43
C GLY A 271 8.96 12.38 16.73
N GLN A 272 8.03 11.66 17.36
CA GLN A 272 8.27 10.86 18.57
C GLN A 272 8.70 9.41 18.25
N MET A 273 8.72 9.03 16.99
CA MET A 273 9.05 7.66 16.56
C MET A 273 10.39 7.58 15.83
N THR A 274 10.54 8.38 14.76
CA THR A 274 11.70 8.26 13.86
C THR A 274 12.32 9.59 13.48
N ASN A 275 11.66 10.73 13.78
CA ASN A 275 11.96 12.00 13.12
C ASN A 275 11.84 11.84 11.58
N ASN A 276 12.85 12.25 10.81
CA ASN A 276 12.93 12.04 9.36
C ASN A 276 13.56 10.66 9.01
N ILE A 277 13.24 10.11 7.84
CA ILE A 277 14.01 8.99 7.27
C ILE A 277 15.43 9.44 6.89
N ALA A 278 16.33 8.49 6.57
CA ALA A 278 17.71 8.80 6.15
C ALA A 278 17.74 9.94 5.10
N SER A 279 18.44 11.03 5.42
CA SER A 279 18.29 12.30 4.69
C SER A 279 18.80 12.24 3.26
N PHE A 280 19.86 11.46 2.99
CA PHE A 280 20.36 11.22 1.62
C PHE A 280 19.37 10.46 0.71
N PHE A 281 18.22 9.98 1.22
CA PHE A 281 17.15 9.46 0.37
C PHE A 281 16.24 10.55 -0.21
N MET A 282 16.26 11.78 0.30
CA MET A 282 15.35 12.83 -0.16
C MET A 282 15.56 13.18 -1.64
N PRO A 283 16.79 13.30 -2.16
CA PRO A 283 16.99 13.51 -3.61
C PRO A 283 16.59 12.30 -4.46
N ALA A 284 16.72 11.08 -3.91
CA ALA A 284 16.27 9.86 -4.59
C ALA A 284 14.74 9.82 -4.76
N ILE A 285 13.97 10.40 -3.83
CA ILE A 285 12.52 10.58 -3.97
C ILE A 285 12.21 11.48 -5.16
N VAL A 286 12.87 12.63 -5.25
CA VAL A 286 12.67 13.60 -6.33
C VAL A 286 13.02 12.97 -7.68
N GLU A 287 14.16 12.26 -7.74
CA GLU A 287 14.60 11.56 -8.95
C GLU A 287 13.67 10.42 -9.36
N ALA A 288 13.18 9.62 -8.40
CA ALA A 288 12.23 8.55 -8.66
C ALA A 288 10.93 9.07 -9.28
N LEU A 289 10.42 10.20 -8.79
CA LEU A 289 9.19 10.83 -9.30
C LEU A 289 9.41 11.69 -10.54
N SER A 290 10.64 11.81 -11.04
CA SER A 290 10.94 12.57 -12.25
C SER A 290 10.55 11.80 -13.52
N PRO A 291 10.34 12.51 -14.66
CA PRO A 291 10.12 11.85 -15.95
C PRO A 291 11.25 10.89 -16.37
N ALA A 292 12.47 11.10 -15.89
CA ALA A 292 13.63 10.26 -16.22
C ALA A 292 13.49 8.81 -15.73
N SER A 293 12.67 8.57 -14.70
CA SER A 293 12.42 7.22 -14.16
C SER A 293 11.25 6.50 -14.83
N ALA A 294 10.38 7.22 -15.56
CA ALA A 294 9.15 6.66 -16.13
C ALA A 294 9.39 5.46 -17.07
N PRO A 295 10.38 5.47 -17.98
CA PRO A 295 10.63 4.33 -18.86
C PRO A 295 11.00 3.04 -18.12
N GLN A 296 11.75 3.14 -17.01
CA GLN A 296 12.13 2.00 -16.18
C GLN A 296 10.92 1.41 -15.45
N VAL A 297 10.05 2.28 -14.91
CA VAL A 297 8.78 1.87 -14.27
C VAL A 297 7.89 1.14 -15.27
N GLU A 298 7.77 1.67 -16.49
CA GLU A 298 6.94 1.06 -17.53
C GLU A 298 7.45 -0.31 -17.96
N ARG A 299 8.77 -0.46 -18.19
CA ARG A 299 9.36 -1.77 -18.49
C ARG A 299 9.10 -2.80 -17.39
N MET A 300 9.15 -2.39 -16.12
CA MET A 300 8.81 -3.28 -15.00
C MET A 300 7.32 -3.67 -15.03
N ARG A 301 6.42 -2.71 -15.28
CA ARG A 301 4.98 -2.93 -15.39
C ARG A 301 4.65 -3.94 -16.49
N GLU A 302 5.19 -3.76 -17.70
CA GLU A 302 5.00 -4.65 -18.85
C GLU A 302 5.50 -6.08 -18.55
N ALA A 303 6.68 -6.21 -17.93
CA ALA A 303 7.23 -7.50 -17.55
C ALA A 303 6.33 -8.21 -16.51
N PHE A 304 5.81 -7.48 -15.53
CA PHE A 304 4.85 -8.04 -14.58
C PHE A 304 3.51 -8.41 -15.22
N ALA A 305 3.00 -7.61 -16.17
CA ALA A 305 1.79 -7.96 -16.93
C ALA A 305 1.96 -9.26 -17.72
N ALA A 306 3.10 -9.44 -18.39
CA ALA A 306 3.42 -10.68 -19.10
C ALA A 306 3.51 -11.89 -18.15
N ARG A 307 4.14 -11.71 -16.99
CA ARG A 307 4.22 -12.75 -15.94
C ARG A 307 2.85 -13.08 -15.35
N ALA A 308 1.99 -12.08 -15.14
CA ALA A 308 0.63 -12.28 -14.64
C ALA A 308 -0.19 -13.15 -15.61
N LYS A 309 -0.11 -12.90 -16.92
CA LYS A 309 -0.75 -13.73 -17.96
C LYS A 309 -0.24 -15.17 -17.92
N LEU A 310 1.08 -15.35 -17.87
CA LEU A 310 1.69 -16.68 -17.83
C LEU A 310 1.27 -17.45 -16.58
N VAL A 311 1.39 -16.85 -15.39
CA VAL A 311 1.03 -17.48 -14.12
C VAL A 311 -0.45 -17.83 -14.10
N HIS A 312 -1.32 -16.94 -14.59
CA HIS A 312 -2.75 -17.26 -14.67
C HIS A 312 -3.05 -18.43 -15.62
N ALA A 313 -2.42 -18.48 -16.80
CA ALA A 313 -2.59 -19.60 -17.74
C ALA A 313 -2.19 -20.94 -17.09
N LEU A 314 -1.01 -20.99 -16.48
CA LEU A 314 -0.51 -22.20 -15.81
C LEU A 314 -1.38 -22.62 -14.60
N LEU A 315 -1.84 -21.66 -13.79
CA LEU A 315 -2.72 -21.97 -12.66
C LEU A 315 -4.09 -22.47 -13.11
N SER A 316 -4.59 -21.99 -14.25
CA SER A 316 -5.91 -22.37 -14.80
C SER A 316 -5.93 -23.79 -15.36
N GLU A 317 -4.77 -24.35 -15.71
CA GLU A 317 -4.64 -25.75 -16.13
C GLU A 317 -4.84 -26.74 -14.96
N ILE A 318 -4.77 -26.27 -13.71
CA ILE A 318 -4.92 -27.12 -12.52
C ILE A 318 -6.40 -27.18 -12.11
N PRO A 319 -7.14 -28.30 -12.33
CA PRO A 319 -8.60 -28.32 -12.21
C PRO A 319 -9.13 -28.01 -10.81
N ARG A 320 -8.32 -28.23 -9.77
CA ARG A 320 -8.67 -28.03 -8.35
C ARG A 320 -8.43 -26.59 -7.86
N LEU A 321 -7.80 -25.75 -8.68
CA LEU A 321 -7.61 -24.33 -8.40
C LEU A 321 -8.70 -23.48 -9.06
N ARG A 322 -9.05 -22.38 -8.42
CA ARG A 322 -10.00 -21.39 -8.94
C ARG A 322 -9.48 -19.98 -8.68
N GLY A 323 -9.53 -19.11 -9.67
CA GLY A 323 -9.10 -17.72 -9.52
C GLY A 323 -9.24 -16.96 -10.82
N VAL A 324 -9.13 -15.65 -10.73
CA VAL A 324 -9.14 -14.75 -11.89
C VAL A 324 -7.73 -14.33 -12.28
N ALA A 325 -7.56 -13.80 -13.48
CA ALA A 325 -6.29 -13.25 -13.91
C ALA A 325 -5.90 -12.04 -13.04
N PRO A 326 -4.65 -11.97 -12.54
CA PRO A 326 -4.18 -10.77 -11.86
C PRO A 326 -4.20 -9.57 -12.79
N THR A 327 -4.73 -8.45 -12.31
CA THR A 327 -4.85 -7.19 -13.07
C THR A 327 -3.97 -6.08 -12.51
N GLY A 328 -3.24 -6.36 -11.44
CA GLY A 328 -2.20 -5.48 -10.92
C GLY A 328 -1.33 -6.08 -9.82
N ALA A 329 -0.55 -5.23 -9.15
CA ALA A 329 0.48 -5.59 -8.18
C ALA A 329 1.54 -6.54 -8.77
N PHE A 330 1.74 -7.73 -8.22
CA PHE A 330 2.54 -8.83 -8.79
C PHE A 330 2.23 -10.15 -8.07
N TYR A 331 0.97 -10.34 -7.67
CA TYR A 331 0.50 -11.49 -6.92
C TYR A 331 -0.52 -12.29 -7.73
N ALA A 332 -0.64 -13.58 -7.46
CA ALA A 332 -1.78 -14.39 -7.85
C ALA A 332 -2.33 -15.08 -6.60
N PHE A 333 -3.65 -15.10 -6.44
CA PHE A 333 -4.29 -15.64 -5.25
C PHE A 333 -5.37 -16.67 -5.61
N PRO A 334 -5.00 -17.82 -6.20
CA PRO A 334 -5.96 -18.87 -6.51
C PRO A 334 -6.52 -19.47 -5.22
N SER A 335 -7.84 -19.67 -5.18
CA SER A 335 -8.50 -20.51 -4.19
C SER A 335 -8.03 -21.96 -4.34
N VAL A 336 -7.63 -22.53 -3.21
CA VAL A 336 -7.25 -23.94 -3.06
C VAL A 336 -8.37 -24.76 -2.38
N ALA A 337 -9.60 -24.24 -2.32
CA ALA A 337 -10.71 -24.94 -1.66
C ALA A 337 -10.96 -26.33 -2.27
N GLY A 338 -10.88 -26.45 -3.59
CA GLY A 338 -10.98 -27.74 -4.30
C GLY A 338 -9.83 -28.70 -3.99
N CYS A 339 -8.73 -28.23 -3.41
CA CYS A 339 -7.60 -29.05 -2.96
C CYS A 339 -7.80 -29.68 -1.57
N ARG A 340 -8.80 -29.21 -0.82
CA ARG A 340 -9.13 -29.75 0.50
C ARG A 340 -10.02 -30.97 0.29
N GLY A 341 -9.45 -32.15 0.51
CA GLY A 341 -10.15 -33.42 0.65
C GLY A 341 -10.32 -33.75 2.12
#